data_AF-A0A6B0WC52-F1
#
_entry.id   AF-A0A6B0WC52-F1
#
_cell.length_a   1.000
_cell.length_b   1.000
_cell.length_c   1.000
_cell.angle_alpha   90.00
_cell.angle_beta   90.00
_cell.angle_gamma   90.00
#
_symmetry.space_group_name_H-M   'P 1'
#
loop_
_entity.id
_entity.type
_entity.pdbx_description
1 polymer ?
#
loop_
_entity_poly.entity_id
_entity_poly.type
_entity_poly.pdbx_seq_one_letter_code
_entity_poly.pdbx_strand_id
1 'polypeptide(L)'
;MMSEPRSAYRLAIVAALATGLILLWIIGAVGLIGVEGDPYDRSYGGVLAVGMIGALFARFRPSGMARAMVAAASAQALVAVIALIIGKQHSPVSSVVEILGLNGFFVVLWLVSARLFIRAARLRSSAEMTTRAIPILIAIGLALPATLEAQAGPPGQASAPPRTIFDGTTVIDGTGAPARPGMAILVEGEAIAAVVPAADVIDELREGAEVVDASGWFAIPGLVESHTHVATMANRARAEFILNRQLYAGITTARDMAGDVRSLMDLQRASLVKEIDAPDLYFSALMAGPVFFTDPRTVSSAAGETPGEVSWMQAVTEETDLAQAVALARGTWATGIKTYAAIDGELLAAIAAEADRQGIPVWSHTHVGPARALEVAGTGVRSMSHVCSVGSAAIPDDVFRAGQEGRRSGFVDVDLNHPAVDSVFALMRRHGTVLDATIRVVVEVGLRRMAAIDTVNAPRPGEAADRAGAGPGPRPPPIDRRRRGVRAGCETADAIALTRRAWEAGVMVATGTDGMTPPTSDFPALFDEIRHLHDDVGMPMLDVLKAASHHGAVALGLEDSIGTIEPGKHADIVFLREDPLVGPESLRSVELTVKRGTPYYRRDFVLGAPRAGPPGR
;
A
#
# COMPACT_ATOMS: atom_id res chain seq x y z
N MET A 1 -20.56 -41.16 27.40
CA MET A 1 -20.70 -40.32 28.60
C MET A 1 -19.30 -39.99 29.11
N MET A 2 -18.67 -38.95 28.55
CA MET A 2 -17.27 -38.59 28.85
C MET A 2 -17.16 -38.00 30.26
N SER A 3 -16.17 -38.47 31.01
CA SER A 3 -15.88 -38.14 32.41
C SER A 3 -15.97 -36.64 32.76
N GLU A 4 -17.07 -36.23 33.42
CA GLU A 4 -17.31 -34.86 33.95
C GLU A 4 -16.14 -34.18 34.70
N PRO A 5 -15.30 -34.86 35.51
CA PRO A 5 -14.21 -34.16 36.21
C PRO A 5 -13.12 -33.61 35.28
N ARG A 6 -12.92 -34.21 34.10
CA ARG A 6 -11.92 -33.75 33.12
C ARG A 6 -12.39 -32.53 32.33
N SER A 7 -13.70 -32.40 32.07
CA SER A 7 -14.26 -31.24 31.36
C SER A 7 -14.23 -29.97 32.21
N ALA A 8 -14.60 -30.05 33.50
CA ALA A 8 -14.59 -28.90 34.40
C ALA A 8 -13.18 -28.32 34.62
N TYR A 9 -12.16 -29.19 34.72
CA TYR A 9 -10.77 -28.76 34.88
C TYR A 9 -10.20 -28.11 33.61
N ARG A 10 -10.50 -28.66 32.43
CA ARG A 10 -10.11 -28.07 31.14
C ARG A 10 -10.76 -26.70 30.93
N LEU A 11 -12.05 -26.59 31.24
CA LEU A 11 -12.76 -25.31 31.15
C LEU A 11 -12.19 -24.26 32.12
N ALA A 12 -11.77 -24.69 33.32
CA ALA A 12 -11.10 -23.80 34.28
C ALA A 12 -9.76 -23.28 33.75
N ILE A 13 -8.96 -24.13 33.07
CA ILE A 13 -7.71 -23.74 32.42
C ILE A 13 -7.97 -22.76 31.27
N VAL A 14 -8.92 -23.05 30.40
CA VAL A 14 -9.26 -22.16 29.28
C VAL A 14 -9.70 -20.79 29.81
N ALA A 15 -10.55 -20.75 30.84
CA ALA A 15 -10.95 -19.50 31.46
C ALA A 15 -9.75 -18.73 32.05
N ALA A 16 -8.82 -19.40 32.75
CA ALA A 16 -7.64 -18.76 33.31
C ALA A 16 -6.69 -18.20 32.24
N LEU A 17 -6.40 -18.99 31.19
CA LEU A 17 -5.51 -18.59 30.10
C LEU A 17 -6.12 -17.47 29.25
N ALA A 18 -7.43 -17.55 28.95
CA ALA A 18 -8.13 -16.49 28.25
C ALA A 18 -8.12 -15.19 29.05
N THR A 19 -8.39 -15.26 30.37
CA THR A 19 -8.33 -14.09 31.24
C THR A 19 -6.94 -13.45 31.25
N GLY A 20 -5.89 -14.28 31.38
CA GLY A 20 -4.50 -13.81 31.37
C GLY A 20 -4.07 -13.23 30.02
N LEU A 21 -4.46 -13.84 28.90
CA LEU A 21 -4.14 -13.38 27.55
C LEU A 21 -4.84 -12.07 27.22
N ILE A 22 -6.14 -11.96 27.54
CA ILE A 22 -6.90 -10.71 27.34
C ILE A 22 -6.30 -9.60 28.21
N LEU A 23 -5.97 -9.90 29.48
CA LEU A 23 -5.34 -8.92 30.36
C LEU A 23 -3.98 -8.46 29.80
N LEU A 24 -3.13 -9.38 29.34
CA LEU A 24 -1.84 -9.07 28.72
C LEU A 24 -2.00 -8.22 27.45
N TRP A 25 -2.96 -8.57 26.60
CA TRP A 25 -3.25 -7.84 25.37
C TRP A 25 -3.70 -6.41 25.66
N ILE A 26 -4.62 -6.20 26.61
CA ILE A 26 -5.10 -4.85 26.93
C ILE A 26 -3.96 -3.99 27.51
N ILE A 27 -3.11 -4.54 28.39
CA ILE A 27 -1.93 -3.83 28.92
C ILE A 27 -0.98 -3.41 27.79
N GLY A 28 -0.82 -4.24 26.77
CA GLY A 28 0.11 -4.00 25.65
C GLY A 28 -0.44 -3.11 24.53
N ALA A 29 -1.76 -3.00 24.39
CA ALA A 29 -2.39 -2.35 23.24
C ALA A 29 -3.19 -1.08 23.58
N VAL A 30 -3.72 -0.95 24.79
CA VAL A 30 -4.66 0.16 25.14
C VAL A 30 -4.35 0.79 26.49
N GLY A 31 -3.85 -0.01 27.45
CA GLY A 31 -3.73 0.39 28.85
C GLY A 31 -5.02 0.18 29.64
N LEU A 32 -4.92 -0.14 30.94
CA LEU A 32 -6.07 -0.42 31.81
C LEU A 32 -6.43 0.77 32.71
N ILE A 33 -5.43 1.55 33.12
CA ILE A 33 -5.58 2.72 33.99
C ILE A 33 -4.62 3.82 33.56
N GLY A 34 -5.17 5.00 33.24
CA GLY A 34 -4.40 6.18 32.84
C GLY A 34 -4.32 6.34 31.32
N VAL A 35 -3.46 7.26 30.88
CA VAL A 35 -3.19 7.49 29.44
C VAL A 35 -2.39 6.33 28.87
N GLU A 36 -2.52 6.10 27.57
CA GLU A 36 -1.79 5.02 26.87
C GLU A 36 -0.28 5.09 27.19
N GLY A 37 0.28 3.98 27.69
CA GLY A 37 1.66 3.91 28.15
C GLY A 37 1.90 4.33 29.62
N ASP A 38 0.85 4.48 30.44
CA ASP A 38 1.00 4.80 31.86
C ASP A 38 1.87 3.73 32.57
N PRO A 39 2.97 4.10 33.25
CA PRO A 39 3.83 3.16 33.94
C PRO A 39 3.10 2.28 34.98
N TYR A 40 1.94 2.74 35.48
CA TYR A 40 1.13 2.01 36.44
C TYR A 40 0.53 0.72 35.87
N ASP A 41 0.30 0.63 34.56
CA ASP A 41 -0.23 -0.58 33.93
C ASP A 41 0.72 -1.78 34.06
N ARG A 42 2.02 -1.54 34.32
CA ARG A 42 2.97 -2.60 34.64
C ARG A 42 2.62 -3.37 35.91
N SER A 43 1.83 -2.78 36.81
CA SER A 43 1.36 -3.45 38.04
C SER A 43 0.51 -4.70 37.74
N TYR A 44 -0.17 -4.75 36.59
CA TYR A 44 -0.92 -5.91 36.15
C TYR A 44 -0.03 -7.10 35.74
N GLY A 45 1.24 -6.85 35.38
CA GLY A 45 2.24 -7.90 35.27
C GLY A 45 2.44 -8.66 36.59
N GLY A 46 2.27 -7.98 37.73
CA GLY A 46 2.25 -8.59 39.06
C GLY A 46 1.06 -9.52 39.28
N VAL A 47 -0.12 -9.20 38.74
CA VAL A 47 -1.31 -10.06 38.82
C VAL A 47 -1.09 -11.37 38.07
N LEU A 48 -0.52 -11.29 36.86
CA LEU A 48 -0.16 -12.48 36.07
C LEU A 48 0.90 -13.31 36.78
N ALA A 49 1.91 -12.68 37.38
CA ALA A 49 2.94 -13.36 38.16
C ALA A 49 2.36 -14.11 39.36
N VAL A 50 1.44 -13.50 40.12
CA VAL A 50 0.74 -14.15 41.25
C VAL A 50 -0.03 -15.39 40.78
N GLY A 51 -0.73 -15.30 39.65
CA GLY A 51 -1.45 -16.44 39.06
C GLY A 51 -0.51 -17.57 38.64
N MET A 52 0.57 -17.26 37.94
CA MET A 52 1.56 -18.24 37.45
C MET A 52 2.34 -18.91 38.60
N ILE A 53 2.88 -18.12 39.53
CA ILE A 53 3.60 -18.62 40.69
C ILE A 53 2.67 -19.49 41.55
N GLY A 54 1.44 -19.03 41.79
CA GLY A 54 0.41 -19.80 42.48
C GLY A 54 0.12 -21.14 41.80
N ALA A 55 0.04 -21.17 40.47
CA ALA A 55 -0.18 -22.40 39.70
C ALA A 55 1.00 -23.39 39.81
N LEU A 56 2.24 -22.88 39.79
CA LEU A 56 3.45 -23.67 39.97
C LEU A 56 3.51 -24.29 41.38
N PHE A 57 3.25 -23.50 42.43
CA PHE A 57 3.16 -24.00 43.81
C PHE A 57 2.02 -25.01 44.00
N ALA A 58 0.90 -24.79 43.31
CA ALA A 58 -0.21 -25.72 43.28
C ALA A 58 0.12 -27.04 42.56
N ARG A 59 1.24 -27.12 41.84
CA ARG A 59 1.59 -28.22 40.92
C ARG A 59 0.42 -28.58 40.01
N PHE A 60 -0.31 -27.55 39.58
CA PHE A 60 -1.52 -27.66 38.77
C PHE A 60 -2.66 -28.50 39.40
N ARG A 61 -2.63 -28.80 40.70
CA ARG A 61 -3.71 -29.54 41.37
C ARG A 61 -4.95 -28.64 41.51
N PRO A 62 -6.18 -29.15 41.28
CA PRO A 62 -7.40 -28.32 41.24
C PRO A 62 -7.62 -27.44 42.48
N SER A 63 -7.43 -27.97 43.70
CA SER A 63 -7.58 -27.20 44.95
C SER A 63 -6.49 -26.14 45.15
N GLY A 64 -5.29 -26.36 44.62
CA GLY A 64 -4.23 -25.35 44.58
C GLY A 64 -4.49 -24.29 43.52
N MET A 65 -4.95 -24.70 42.32
CA MET A 65 -5.31 -23.80 41.24
C MET A 65 -6.46 -22.85 41.62
N ALA A 66 -7.47 -23.34 42.34
CA ALA A 66 -8.53 -22.49 42.87
C ALA A 66 -7.98 -21.35 43.76
N ARG A 67 -7.02 -21.66 44.64
CA ARG A 67 -6.36 -20.66 45.50
C ARG A 67 -5.49 -19.70 44.69
N ALA A 68 -4.80 -20.18 43.66
CA ALA A 68 -4.01 -19.34 42.76
C ALA A 68 -4.89 -18.34 42.01
N MET A 69 -6.05 -18.76 41.52
CA MET A 69 -6.99 -17.87 40.82
C MET A 69 -7.65 -16.86 41.76
N VAL A 70 -7.98 -17.25 42.99
CA VAL A 70 -8.44 -16.30 44.02
C VAL A 70 -7.34 -15.29 44.37
N ALA A 71 -6.08 -15.73 44.48
CA ALA A 71 -4.96 -14.83 44.73
C ALA A 71 -4.75 -13.82 43.59
N ALA A 72 -4.87 -14.26 42.32
CA ALA A 72 -4.84 -13.37 41.17
C ALA A 72 -6.02 -12.37 41.18
N ALA A 73 -7.24 -12.82 41.52
CA ALA A 73 -8.39 -11.94 41.69
C ALA A 73 -8.16 -10.88 42.79
N SER A 74 -7.61 -11.27 43.93
CA SER A 74 -7.27 -10.35 45.02
C SER A 74 -6.18 -9.36 44.62
N ALA A 75 -5.17 -9.81 43.87
CA ALA A 75 -4.13 -8.92 43.35
C ALA A 75 -4.71 -7.90 42.35
N GLN A 76 -5.60 -8.33 41.45
CA GLN A 76 -6.32 -7.45 40.52
C GLN A 76 -7.14 -6.38 41.26
N ALA A 77 -7.89 -6.78 42.29
CA ALA A 77 -8.66 -5.86 43.12
C ALA A 77 -7.76 -4.86 43.87
N LEU A 78 -6.62 -5.34 44.38
CA LEU A 78 -5.65 -4.49 45.08
C LEU A 78 -5.03 -3.43 44.16
N VAL A 79 -4.73 -3.77 42.91
CA VAL A 79 -4.27 -2.80 41.89
C VAL A 79 -5.32 -1.69 41.70
N ALA A 80 -6.60 -2.04 41.56
CA ALA A 80 -7.67 -1.04 41.43
C ALA A 80 -7.78 -0.12 42.65
N VAL A 81 -7.65 -0.67 43.86
CA VAL A 81 -7.69 0.11 45.11
C VAL A 81 -6.49 1.06 45.20
N ILE A 82 -5.28 0.59 44.90
CA ILE A 82 -4.07 1.42 44.91
C ILE A 82 -4.19 2.53 43.86
N ALA A 83 -4.73 2.24 42.67
CA ALA A 83 -4.95 3.24 41.63
C ALA A 83 -5.84 4.41 42.10
N LEU A 84 -6.90 4.10 42.84
CA LEU A 84 -7.79 5.12 43.42
C LEU A 84 -7.11 5.93 44.53
N ILE A 85 -6.28 5.29 45.35
CA ILE A 85 -5.53 5.95 46.43
C ILE A 85 -4.51 6.94 45.86
N ILE A 86 -3.79 6.57 44.79
CA ILE A 86 -2.76 7.43 44.17
C ILE A 86 -3.36 8.44 43.19
N GLY A 87 -4.70 8.50 43.06
CA GLY A 87 -5.39 9.54 42.32
C GLY A 87 -5.50 9.33 40.81
N LYS A 88 -5.39 8.09 40.30
CA LYS A 88 -5.51 7.81 38.85
C LYS A 88 -6.86 8.18 38.24
N GLN A 89 -7.90 8.28 39.07
CA GLN A 89 -9.24 8.75 38.68
C GLN A 89 -9.32 10.22 38.26
N HIS A 90 -8.24 10.99 38.44
CA HIS A 90 -8.17 12.39 37.98
C HIS A 90 -7.53 12.51 36.59
N SER A 91 -7.16 11.39 35.96
CA SER A 91 -6.70 11.36 34.57
C SER A 91 -7.85 11.70 33.61
N PRO A 92 -7.60 12.44 32.51
CA PRO A 92 -8.64 12.78 31.53
C PRO A 92 -9.28 11.57 30.83
N VAL A 93 -8.70 10.38 30.98
CA VAL A 93 -9.12 9.14 30.32
C VAL A 93 -9.48 8.01 31.29
N SER A 94 -9.55 8.27 32.60
CA SER A 94 -9.89 7.23 33.58
C SER A 94 -10.73 7.78 34.73
N SER A 95 -12.01 7.42 34.75
CA SER A 95 -12.95 7.71 35.84
C SER A 95 -12.97 6.61 36.90
N VAL A 96 -13.52 6.90 38.08
CA VAL A 96 -13.74 5.90 39.15
C VAL A 96 -14.56 4.71 38.64
N VAL A 97 -15.57 4.97 37.81
CA VAL A 97 -16.46 3.93 37.25
C VAL A 97 -15.70 3.03 36.28
N GLU A 98 -14.83 3.58 35.44
CA GLU A 98 -14.02 2.79 34.50
C GLU A 98 -12.98 1.95 35.23
N ILE A 99 -12.26 2.53 36.21
CA ILE A 99 -11.26 1.81 37.01
C ILE A 99 -11.92 0.63 37.74
N LEU A 100 -13.04 0.86 38.42
CA LEU A 100 -13.74 -0.20 39.15
C LEU A 100 -14.45 -1.18 38.22
N GLY A 101 -15.03 -0.71 37.11
CA GLY A 101 -15.76 -1.55 36.16
C GLY A 101 -14.85 -2.53 35.43
N LEU A 102 -13.76 -2.04 34.85
CA LEU A 102 -12.83 -2.86 34.08
C LEU A 102 -12.06 -3.83 34.99
N ASN A 103 -11.59 -3.38 36.16
CA ASN A 103 -10.95 -4.29 37.12
C ASN A 103 -11.94 -5.28 37.73
N GLY A 104 -13.17 -4.86 38.02
CA GLY A 104 -14.24 -5.74 38.49
C GLY A 104 -14.55 -6.86 37.50
N PHE A 105 -14.56 -6.56 36.20
CA PHE A 105 -14.72 -7.57 35.15
C PHE A 105 -13.64 -8.66 35.23
N PHE A 106 -12.36 -8.28 35.30
CA PHE A 106 -11.25 -9.25 35.42
C PHE A 106 -11.27 -10.03 36.74
N VAL A 107 -11.61 -9.38 37.86
CA VAL A 107 -11.80 -10.06 39.15
C VAL A 107 -12.85 -11.17 39.02
N VAL A 108 -13.98 -10.89 38.37
CA VAL A 108 -15.03 -11.89 38.13
C VAL A 108 -14.51 -13.05 37.28
N LEU A 109 -13.77 -12.78 36.20
CA LEU A 109 -13.21 -13.84 35.35
C LEU A 109 -12.24 -14.76 36.10
N TRP A 110 -11.35 -14.21 36.92
CA TRP A 110 -10.46 -14.99 37.79
C TRP A 110 -11.26 -15.84 38.79
N LEU A 111 -12.31 -15.28 39.40
CA LEU A 111 -13.18 -16.01 40.33
C LEU A 111 -14.02 -17.09 39.65
N VAL A 112 -14.45 -16.89 38.40
CA VAL A 112 -15.13 -17.91 37.58
C VAL A 112 -14.20 -19.09 37.35
N SER A 113 -12.94 -18.85 36.96
CA SER A 113 -11.94 -19.91 36.84
C SER A 113 -11.70 -20.62 38.19
N ALA A 114 -11.58 -19.87 39.28
CA ALA A 114 -11.44 -20.43 40.63
C ALA A 114 -12.61 -21.38 40.99
N ARG A 115 -13.85 -20.95 40.72
CA ARG A 115 -15.06 -21.75 40.98
C ARG A 115 -15.09 -23.03 40.16
N LEU A 116 -14.63 -22.99 38.91
CA LEU A 116 -14.51 -24.18 38.06
C LEU A 116 -13.44 -25.14 38.59
N PHE A 117 -12.31 -24.64 39.10
CA PHE A 117 -11.31 -25.46 39.78
C PHE A 117 -11.82 -26.08 41.08
N ILE A 118 -12.64 -25.37 41.87
CA ILE A 118 -13.33 -25.91 43.05
C ILE A 118 -14.29 -27.04 42.65
N ARG A 119 -15.06 -26.86 41.58
CA ARG A 119 -15.95 -27.91 41.04
C ARG A 119 -15.14 -29.14 40.62
N ALA A 120 -14.02 -28.93 39.92
CA ALA A 120 -13.13 -30.00 39.50
C ALA A 120 -12.43 -30.73 40.67
N ALA A 121 -12.17 -30.04 41.79
CA ALA A 121 -11.68 -30.64 43.03
C ALA A 121 -12.75 -31.51 43.71
N ARG A 122 -13.99 -31.02 43.82
CA ARG A 122 -15.11 -31.76 44.42
C ARG A 122 -15.45 -33.04 43.64
N LEU A 123 -15.48 -32.96 42.32
CA LEU A 123 -15.71 -34.12 41.44
C LEU A 123 -14.58 -35.16 41.52
N ARG A 124 -13.35 -34.76 41.86
CA ARG A 124 -12.24 -35.68 42.15
C ARG A 124 -12.36 -36.34 43.51
N SER A 125 -12.75 -35.59 44.55
CA SER A 125 -13.01 -36.15 45.88
C SER A 125 -14.13 -37.20 45.87
N SER A 126 -15.14 -37.05 45.01
CA SER A 126 -16.21 -38.05 44.82
C SER A 126 -15.77 -39.28 44.02
N ALA A 127 -14.75 -39.15 43.15
CA ALA A 127 -14.19 -40.25 42.36
C ALA A 127 -13.08 -41.03 43.09
N GLU A 128 -12.36 -40.39 44.01
CA GLU A 128 -11.23 -40.96 44.78
C GLU A 128 -11.66 -41.92 45.92
N MET A 129 -12.97 -42.13 46.15
CA MET A 129 -13.45 -43.24 47.02
C MET A 129 -13.33 -44.62 46.35
N THR A 130 -12.90 -44.65 45.09
CA THR A 130 -12.53 -45.87 44.36
C THR A 130 -11.19 -45.65 43.66
N THR A 131 -10.18 -46.30 44.20
CA THR A 131 -8.87 -46.59 43.58
C THR A 131 -7.75 -45.56 43.82
N ARG A 132 -6.77 -46.01 44.62
CA ARG A 132 -5.54 -45.32 45.01
C ARG A 132 -4.49 -45.27 43.88
N ALA A 133 -3.87 -44.10 43.75
CA ALA A 133 -2.45 -43.74 43.53
C ALA A 133 -1.54 -44.52 42.56
N ILE A 134 -0.74 -43.78 41.78
CA ILE A 134 0.75 -43.80 41.79
C ILE A 134 1.31 -42.48 41.17
N PRO A 135 2.41 -41.90 41.70
CA PRO A 135 2.94 -40.57 41.33
C PRO A 135 4.14 -40.63 40.36
N ILE A 136 4.42 -39.54 39.63
CA ILE A 136 5.70 -39.35 38.92
C ILE A 136 6.43 -38.12 39.49
N LEU A 137 7.72 -38.37 39.78
CA LEU A 137 8.71 -37.55 40.45
C LEU A 137 9.23 -36.37 39.61
N ILE A 138 9.68 -35.36 40.35
CA ILE A 138 10.54 -34.25 39.93
C ILE A 138 12.00 -34.71 39.99
N ALA A 139 12.82 -34.36 39.00
CA ALA A 139 14.27 -34.27 39.15
C ALA A 139 14.78 -32.97 38.50
N ILE A 140 15.36 -32.11 39.34
CA ILE A 140 16.17 -30.94 38.96
C ILE A 140 17.63 -31.41 38.93
N GLY A 141 18.36 -31.08 37.87
CA GLY A 141 19.81 -31.24 37.78
C GLY A 141 20.42 -30.09 36.99
N LEU A 142 21.07 -29.17 37.70
CA LEU A 142 21.89 -28.07 37.19
C LEU A 142 23.20 -28.60 36.61
N ALA A 143 23.49 -28.30 35.34
CA ALA A 143 24.84 -28.09 34.81
C ALA A 143 24.76 -27.36 33.45
N LEU A 144 25.33 -26.15 33.37
CA LEU A 144 25.77 -25.50 32.12
C LEU A 144 27.31 -25.44 32.17
N PRO A 145 28.06 -25.23 31.06
CA PRO A 145 27.61 -24.94 29.69
C PRO A 145 28.35 -25.78 28.62
N ALA A 146 27.62 -26.36 27.66
CA ALA A 146 28.21 -26.78 26.39
C ALA A 146 27.12 -26.83 25.32
N THR A 147 27.27 -25.97 24.32
CA THR A 147 26.70 -26.11 22.96
C THR A 147 25.30 -26.73 22.88
N LEU A 148 24.27 -25.92 23.14
CA LEU A 148 22.94 -26.26 22.63
C LEU A 148 22.91 -25.86 21.15
N GLU A 149 23.23 -26.81 20.28
CA GLU A 149 22.48 -26.90 19.04
C GLU A 149 21.01 -26.87 19.43
N ALA A 150 20.31 -25.82 19.01
CA ALA A 150 18.87 -25.84 19.02
C ALA A 150 18.44 -27.06 18.21
N GLN A 151 18.04 -28.14 18.89
CA GLN A 151 17.13 -29.10 18.28
C GLN A 151 15.85 -28.33 18.01
N ALA A 152 15.83 -27.65 16.86
CA ALA A 152 14.63 -27.40 16.13
C ALA A 152 13.87 -28.73 16.16
N GLY A 153 12.66 -28.73 16.72
CA GLY A 153 11.72 -29.82 16.43
C GLY A 153 11.70 -30.02 14.90
N PRO A 154 11.33 -31.21 14.41
CA PRO A 154 11.18 -31.41 12.98
C PRO A 154 10.41 -30.19 12.45
N PRO A 155 10.93 -29.48 11.42
CA PRO A 155 10.30 -28.26 10.95
C PRO A 155 8.83 -28.59 10.80
N GLY A 156 7.97 -27.90 11.57
CA GLY A 156 6.54 -28.12 11.47
C GLY A 156 6.27 -28.06 9.99
N GLN A 157 5.81 -29.19 9.41
CA GLN A 157 5.57 -29.29 7.98
C GLN A 157 4.80 -28.02 7.63
N ALA A 158 5.44 -27.11 6.89
CA ALA A 158 4.74 -25.96 6.39
C ALA A 158 3.53 -26.56 5.71
N SER A 159 2.32 -26.21 6.20
CA SER A 159 1.11 -26.66 5.54
C SER A 159 1.29 -26.34 4.08
N ALA A 160 1.09 -27.34 3.21
CA ALA A 160 1.24 -27.13 1.78
C ALA A 160 0.50 -25.84 1.39
N PRO A 161 1.10 -25.00 0.53
CA PRO A 161 0.51 -23.72 0.19
C PRO A 161 -0.94 -23.94 -0.28
N PRO A 162 -1.88 -23.04 0.09
CA PRO A 162 -3.27 -23.18 -0.34
C PRO A 162 -3.31 -23.26 -1.86
N ARG A 163 -4.12 -24.17 -2.39
CA ARG A 163 -4.26 -24.40 -3.82
C ARG A 163 -5.66 -23.97 -4.27
N THR A 164 -5.72 -23.17 -5.31
CA THR A 164 -6.98 -22.70 -5.91
C THR A 164 -6.94 -22.96 -7.41
N ILE A 165 -8.04 -23.47 -7.95
CA ILE A 165 -8.22 -23.70 -9.39
C ILE A 165 -9.37 -22.82 -9.86
N PHE A 166 -9.08 -21.89 -10.77
CA PHE A 166 -10.11 -21.15 -11.50
C PHE A 166 -10.41 -21.91 -12.80
N ASP A 167 -11.53 -22.62 -12.83
CA ASP A 167 -11.84 -23.60 -13.88
C ASP A 167 -12.75 -23.00 -14.98
N GLY A 168 -12.47 -23.29 -16.26
CA GLY A 168 -13.35 -22.97 -17.38
C GLY A 168 -13.35 -21.52 -17.91
N THR A 169 -12.36 -20.69 -17.58
CA THR A 169 -12.31 -19.27 -17.99
C THR A 169 -11.75 -19.06 -19.41
N THR A 170 -12.03 -17.90 -20.01
CA THR A 170 -11.32 -17.42 -21.21
C THR A 170 -10.14 -16.54 -20.81
N VAL A 171 -8.92 -16.96 -21.12
CA VAL A 171 -7.68 -16.27 -20.71
C VAL A 171 -7.20 -15.31 -21.80
N ILE A 172 -7.04 -14.03 -21.45
CA ILE A 172 -6.25 -13.05 -22.18
C ILE A 172 -5.01 -12.77 -21.32
N ASP A 173 -3.88 -13.39 -21.64
CA ASP A 173 -2.73 -13.48 -20.74
C ASP A 173 -1.83 -12.24 -20.66
N GLY A 174 -2.15 -11.16 -21.39
CA GLY A 174 -1.39 -9.91 -21.41
C GLY A 174 -0.11 -9.92 -22.26
N THR A 175 0.24 -11.06 -22.88
CA THR A 175 1.43 -11.14 -23.76
C THR A 175 1.19 -10.44 -25.11
N GLY A 176 -0.08 -10.31 -25.51
CA GLY A 176 -0.53 -9.95 -26.86
C GLY A 176 -0.92 -11.16 -27.70
N ALA A 177 -0.88 -12.38 -27.14
CA ALA A 177 -1.45 -13.55 -27.78
C ALA A 177 -3.00 -13.49 -27.84
N PRO A 178 -3.64 -14.18 -28.79
CA PRO A 178 -5.10 -14.28 -28.84
C PRO A 178 -5.70 -14.91 -27.57
N ALA A 179 -6.95 -14.54 -27.28
CA ALA A 179 -7.71 -15.10 -26.15
C ALA A 179 -7.86 -16.63 -26.27
N ARG A 180 -7.72 -17.33 -25.14
CA ARG A 180 -7.79 -18.80 -25.05
C ARG A 180 -9.00 -19.23 -24.21
N PRO A 181 -10.08 -19.75 -24.82
CA PRO A 181 -11.28 -20.18 -24.11
C PRO A 181 -11.09 -21.54 -23.42
N GLY A 182 -11.87 -21.79 -22.36
CA GLY A 182 -11.95 -23.11 -21.71
C GLY A 182 -10.66 -23.52 -20.98
N MET A 183 -9.98 -22.55 -20.38
CA MET A 183 -8.73 -22.76 -19.64
C MET A 183 -8.99 -22.85 -18.13
N ALA A 184 -8.12 -23.56 -17.43
CA ALA A 184 -8.00 -23.54 -15.99
C ALA A 184 -6.69 -22.85 -15.56
N ILE A 185 -6.78 -21.99 -14.54
CA ILE A 185 -5.62 -21.34 -13.91
C ILE A 185 -5.43 -21.96 -12.53
N LEU A 186 -4.29 -22.61 -12.32
CA LEU A 186 -3.91 -23.22 -11.06
C LEU A 186 -3.02 -22.25 -10.29
N VAL A 187 -3.41 -21.93 -9.07
CA VAL A 187 -2.68 -21.05 -8.15
C VAL A 187 -2.26 -21.86 -6.93
N GLU A 188 -0.98 -21.77 -6.59
CA GLU A 188 -0.44 -22.36 -5.36
C GLU A 188 0.23 -21.26 -4.52
N GLY A 189 -0.34 -21.00 -3.35
CA GLY A 189 0.10 -19.91 -2.48
C GLY A 189 -0.10 -18.56 -3.15
N GLU A 190 0.99 -17.94 -3.59
CA GLU A 190 0.97 -16.61 -4.19
C GLU A 190 1.33 -16.61 -5.68
N ALA A 191 1.59 -17.78 -6.27
CA ALA A 191 2.08 -17.93 -7.64
C ALA A 191 1.10 -18.69 -8.53
N ILE A 192 1.12 -18.36 -9.82
CA ILE A 192 0.49 -19.15 -10.87
C ILE A 192 1.33 -20.41 -11.07
N ALA A 193 0.79 -21.57 -10.73
CA ALA A 193 1.49 -22.83 -10.91
C ALA A 193 1.36 -23.35 -12.34
N ALA A 194 0.18 -23.21 -12.95
CA ALA A 194 -0.07 -23.65 -14.31
C ALA A 194 -1.25 -22.92 -14.97
N VAL A 195 -1.25 -22.88 -16.30
CA VAL A 195 -2.38 -22.44 -17.14
C VAL A 195 -2.57 -23.49 -18.22
N VAL A 196 -3.64 -24.29 -18.11
CA VAL A 196 -3.86 -25.48 -18.95
C VAL A 196 -5.31 -25.53 -19.44
N PRO A 197 -5.64 -26.28 -20.51
CA PRO A 197 -7.04 -26.53 -20.86
C PRO A 197 -7.79 -27.16 -19.67
N ALA A 198 -9.01 -26.70 -19.39
CA ALA A 198 -9.82 -27.17 -18.27
C ALA A 198 -10.08 -28.69 -18.33
N ALA A 199 -10.20 -29.23 -19.55
CA ALA A 199 -10.36 -30.66 -19.80
C ALA A 199 -9.14 -31.51 -19.40
N ASP A 200 -7.95 -30.90 -19.31
CA ASP A 200 -6.69 -31.57 -18.97
C ASP A 200 -6.42 -31.56 -17.46
N VAL A 201 -7.25 -30.89 -16.66
CA VAL A 201 -7.13 -30.91 -15.19
C VAL A 201 -7.57 -32.28 -14.67
N ILE A 202 -6.61 -33.06 -14.19
CA ILE A 202 -6.83 -34.39 -13.58
C ILE A 202 -7.33 -34.28 -12.13
N ASP A 203 -7.96 -35.35 -11.62
CA ASP A 203 -8.57 -35.38 -10.29
C ASP A 203 -7.56 -35.12 -9.16
N GLU A 204 -6.32 -35.56 -9.33
CA GLU A 204 -5.24 -35.34 -8.35
C GLU A 204 -4.91 -33.86 -8.14
N LEU A 205 -5.09 -33.02 -9.17
CA LEU A 205 -4.89 -31.57 -9.04
C LEU A 205 -6.07 -30.92 -8.29
N ARG A 206 -7.28 -31.48 -8.43
CA ARG A 206 -8.48 -31.00 -7.73
C ARG A 206 -8.52 -31.41 -6.26
N GLU A 207 -7.89 -32.53 -5.90
CA GLU A 207 -7.92 -33.04 -4.53
C GLU A 207 -7.30 -32.04 -3.53
N GLY A 208 -8.12 -31.50 -2.64
CA GLY A 208 -7.70 -30.53 -1.61
C GLY A 208 -7.45 -29.11 -2.14
N ALA A 209 -7.78 -28.83 -3.40
CA ALA A 209 -7.80 -27.47 -3.95
C ALA A 209 -9.20 -26.84 -3.79
N GLU A 210 -9.25 -25.52 -3.58
CA GLU A 210 -10.47 -24.75 -3.75
C GLU A 210 -10.75 -24.60 -5.24
N VAL A 211 -11.89 -25.09 -5.72
CA VAL A 211 -12.27 -24.96 -7.13
C VAL A 211 -13.30 -23.85 -7.28
N VAL A 212 -12.96 -22.83 -8.05
CA VAL A 212 -13.81 -21.71 -8.42
C VAL A 212 -14.28 -21.91 -9.85
N ASP A 213 -15.58 -22.04 -10.06
CA ASP A 213 -16.18 -22.08 -11.39
C ASP A 213 -16.11 -20.69 -12.03
N ALA A 214 -15.19 -20.53 -12.98
CA ALA A 214 -14.98 -19.31 -13.76
C ALA A 214 -15.53 -19.45 -15.19
N SER A 215 -16.44 -20.41 -15.40
CA SER A 215 -17.10 -20.63 -16.69
C SER A 215 -17.84 -19.38 -17.16
N GLY A 216 -17.55 -18.96 -18.39
CA GLY A 216 -18.10 -17.75 -18.98
C GLY A 216 -17.51 -16.44 -18.44
N TRP A 217 -16.47 -16.51 -17.61
CA TRP A 217 -15.68 -15.33 -17.19
C TRP A 217 -14.46 -15.17 -18.11
N PHE A 218 -13.92 -13.96 -18.12
CA PHE A 218 -12.67 -13.61 -18.81
C PHE A 218 -11.60 -13.28 -17.79
N ALA A 219 -10.43 -13.92 -17.89
CA ALA A 219 -9.28 -13.68 -17.04
C ALA A 219 -8.26 -12.79 -17.76
N ILE A 220 -7.89 -11.67 -17.15
CA ILE A 220 -6.80 -10.78 -17.57
C ILE A 220 -5.76 -10.67 -16.44
N PRO A 221 -4.50 -10.26 -16.72
CA PRO A 221 -3.56 -9.99 -15.65
C PRO A 221 -4.07 -8.86 -14.77
N GLY A 222 -3.64 -8.86 -13.51
CA GLY A 222 -3.82 -7.74 -12.61
C GLY A 222 -3.41 -6.42 -13.25
N LEU A 223 -4.26 -5.40 -13.15
CA LEU A 223 -3.99 -4.09 -13.72
C LEU A 223 -2.91 -3.36 -12.91
N VAL A 224 -2.12 -2.54 -13.61
CA VAL A 224 -1.01 -1.75 -13.05
C VAL A 224 -1.31 -0.25 -13.23
N GLU A 225 -1.50 0.44 -12.10
CA GLU A 225 -1.53 1.92 -12.07
C GLU A 225 -0.09 2.43 -12.03
N SER A 226 0.46 2.82 -13.18
CA SER A 226 1.87 3.20 -13.29
C SER A 226 2.14 4.63 -12.83
N HIS A 227 1.15 5.45 -12.50
CA HIS A 227 1.42 6.81 -12.03
C HIS A 227 0.28 7.31 -11.15
N THR A 228 0.47 7.30 -9.83
CA THR A 228 -0.49 7.87 -8.89
C THR A 228 0.20 8.69 -7.81
N HIS A 229 -0.62 9.33 -6.97
CA HIS A 229 -0.22 10.14 -5.83
C HIS A 229 -1.19 9.88 -4.67
N VAL A 230 -0.89 8.88 -3.86
CA VAL A 230 -1.69 8.46 -2.70
C VAL A 230 -1.19 9.09 -1.40
N ALA A 231 0.08 9.52 -1.34
CA ALA A 231 0.70 10.08 -0.13
C ALA A 231 1.41 11.43 -0.33
N THR A 232 1.07 12.22 -1.36
CA THR A 232 1.57 13.60 -1.47
C THR A 232 1.12 14.45 -0.27
N MET A 233 -0.14 14.26 0.15
CA MET A 233 -0.62 14.68 1.47
C MET A 233 -0.71 13.43 2.34
N ALA A 234 0.07 13.39 3.43
CA ALA A 234 0.12 12.26 4.34
C ALA A 234 -1.21 12.12 5.13
N ASN A 235 -2.20 11.47 4.52
CA ASN A 235 -3.47 11.11 5.14
C ASN A 235 -3.75 9.63 4.88
N ARG A 236 -3.46 8.81 5.90
CA ARG A 236 -3.56 7.34 5.79
C ARG A 236 -4.97 6.87 5.41
N ALA A 237 -6.02 7.39 6.05
CA ALA A 237 -7.39 6.98 5.76
C ALA A 237 -7.79 7.27 4.31
N ARG A 238 -7.33 8.39 3.75
CA ARG A 238 -7.54 8.72 2.35
C ARG A 238 -6.76 7.78 1.42
N ALA A 239 -5.49 7.51 1.74
CA ALA A 239 -4.65 6.63 0.95
C ALA A 239 -5.20 5.19 0.93
N GLU A 240 -5.58 4.65 2.09
CA GLU A 240 -6.22 3.34 2.20
C GLU A 240 -7.52 3.27 1.40
N PHE A 241 -8.36 4.31 1.45
CA PHE A 241 -9.58 4.34 0.63
C PHE A 241 -9.28 4.31 -0.88
N ILE A 242 -8.28 5.07 -1.34
CA ILE A 242 -7.87 5.08 -2.75
C ILE A 242 -7.36 3.70 -3.16
N LEU A 243 -6.45 3.11 -2.38
CA LEU A 243 -5.84 1.81 -2.64
C LEU A 243 -6.90 0.70 -2.58
N ASN A 244 -7.79 0.71 -1.59
CA ASN A 244 -8.88 -0.24 -1.48
C ASN A 244 -9.78 -0.24 -2.73
N ARG A 245 -10.20 0.94 -3.19
CA ARG A 245 -10.95 1.07 -4.45
C ARG A 245 -10.17 0.55 -5.66
N GLN A 246 -8.86 0.77 -5.71
CA GLN A 246 -8.01 0.25 -6.78
C GLN A 246 -8.02 -1.29 -6.77
N LEU A 247 -7.77 -1.92 -5.63
CA LEU A 247 -7.71 -3.38 -5.49
C LEU A 247 -9.03 -4.03 -5.92
N TYR A 248 -10.14 -3.58 -5.37
CA TYR A 248 -11.45 -4.18 -5.66
C TYR A 248 -11.92 -3.94 -7.10
N ALA A 249 -11.26 -3.06 -7.86
CA ALA A 249 -11.53 -2.79 -9.26
C ALA A 249 -10.52 -3.45 -10.21
N GLY A 250 -9.69 -4.40 -9.75
CA GLY A 250 -8.76 -5.15 -10.61
C GLY A 250 -7.34 -4.59 -10.67
N ILE A 251 -7.03 -3.50 -9.96
CA ILE A 251 -5.67 -2.96 -9.89
C ILE A 251 -4.91 -3.67 -8.77
N THR A 252 -3.96 -4.51 -9.14
CA THR A 252 -3.17 -5.31 -8.18
C THR A 252 -1.84 -4.68 -7.84
N THR A 253 -1.36 -3.74 -8.68
CA THR A 253 -0.10 -3.02 -8.47
C THR A 253 -0.29 -1.53 -8.73
N ALA A 254 0.30 -0.68 -7.88
CA ALA A 254 0.28 0.77 -8.03
C ALA A 254 1.66 1.40 -7.79
N ARG A 255 1.99 2.46 -8.52
CA ARG A 255 3.24 3.23 -8.39
C ARG A 255 2.96 4.67 -7.97
N ASP A 256 3.38 5.05 -6.76
CA ASP A 256 3.38 6.45 -6.30
C ASP A 256 4.67 7.16 -6.73
N MET A 257 4.53 8.24 -7.49
CA MET A 257 5.65 8.91 -8.16
C MET A 257 6.26 10.06 -7.35
N ALA A 258 5.62 10.52 -6.28
CA ALA A 258 6.16 11.52 -5.35
C ALA A 258 5.20 11.71 -4.16
N GLY A 259 5.59 11.20 -3.00
CA GLY A 259 4.86 11.39 -1.76
C GLY A 259 5.77 11.28 -0.53
N ASP A 260 5.17 11.32 0.66
CA ASP A 260 5.89 11.05 1.90
C ASP A 260 6.26 9.56 1.96
N VAL A 261 7.54 9.25 1.71
CA VAL A 261 8.04 7.87 1.67
C VAL A 261 7.84 7.14 2.99
N ARG A 262 7.81 7.83 4.13
CA ARG A 262 7.54 7.20 5.43
C ARG A 262 6.12 6.62 5.46
N SER A 263 5.15 7.38 4.96
CA SER A 263 3.77 6.93 4.82
C SER A 263 3.63 5.84 3.76
N LEU A 264 4.34 5.95 2.64
CA LEU A 264 4.27 4.98 1.55
C LEU A 264 4.87 3.63 1.96
N MET A 265 5.98 3.63 2.70
CA MET A 265 6.60 2.42 3.22
C MET A 265 5.67 1.69 4.21
N ASP A 266 4.99 2.43 5.10
CA ASP A 266 4.03 1.83 6.03
C ASP A 266 2.80 1.25 5.30
N LEU A 267 2.29 1.94 4.27
CA LEU A 267 1.20 1.43 3.42
C LEU A 267 1.63 0.19 2.61
N GLN A 268 2.83 0.21 2.02
CA GLN A 268 3.38 -0.94 1.30
C GLN A 268 3.53 -2.14 2.22
N ARG A 269 4.15 -1.96 3.40
CA ARG A 269 4.28 -3.03 4.40
C ARG A 269 2.91 -3.58 4.79
N ALA A 270 1.95 -2.72 5.12
CA ALA A 270 0.60 -3.13 5.51
C ALA A 270 -0.12 -3.91 4.39
N SER A 271 0.05 -3.52 3.13
CA SER A 271 -0.46 -4.26 1.96
C SER A 271 0.20 -5.64 1.80
N LEU A 272 1.53 -5.71 1.94
CA LEU A 272 2.30 -6.95 1.80
C LEU A 272 1.94 -7.99 2.86
N VAL A 273 1.71 -7.57 4.10
CA VAL A 273 1.30 -8.47 5.19
C VAL A 273 -0.23 -8.62 5.32
N LYS A 274 -1.00 -8.08 4.37
CA LYS A 274 -2.46 -8.17 4.31
C LYS A 274 -3.18 -7.57 5.53
N GLU A 275 -2.61 -6.54 6.13
CA GLU A 275 -3.28 -5.71 7.14
C GLU A 275 -4.31 -4.75 6.53
N ILE A 276 -4.10 -4.38 5.27
CA ILE A 276 -5.03 -3.58 4.47
C ILE A 276 -5.26 -4.25 3.12
N ASP A 277 -6.49 -4.12 2.63
CA ASP A 277 -6.86 -4.50 1.26
C ASP A 277 -6.39 -3.40 0.31
N ALA A 278 -5.20 -3.59 -0.26
CA ALA A 278 -4.57 -2.64 -1.18
C ALA A 278 -3.79 -3.37 -2.29
N PRO A 279 -3.51 -2.72 -3.43
CA PRO A 279 -2.53 -3.16 -4.41
C PRO A 279 -1.15 -3.28 -3.76
N ASP A 280 -0.24 -4.00 -4.39
CA ASP A 280 1.18 -3.89 -4.08
C ASP A 280 1.65 -2.49 -4.49
N LEU A 281 2.21 -1.77 -3.52
CA LEU A 281 2.56 -0.37 -3.68
C LEU A 281 4.07 -0.23 -3.90
N TYR A 282 4.43 0.39 -5.02
CA TYR A 282 5.79 0.79 -5.34
C TYR A 282 5.88 2.31 -5.28
N PHE A 283 7.01 2.85 -4.88
CA PHE A 283 7.16 4.29 -4.72
C PHE A 283 8.59 4.77 -4.94
N SER A 284 8.72 6.06 -5.22
CA SER A 284 10.01 6.69 -5.46
C SER A 284 10.50 7.56 -4.32
N ALA A 285 11.82 7.63 -4.15
CA ALA A 285 12.48 8.79 -3.57
C ALA A 285 12.65 9.86 -4.65
N LEU A 286 12.51 11.14 -4.30
CA LEU A 286 12.56 12.25 -5.25
C LEU A 286 13.96 12.90 -5.28
N MET A 287 14.48 13.19 -6.47
CA MET A 287 15.64 14.03 -6.69
C MET A 287 15.29 15.21 -7.61
N ALA A 288 15.65 16.42 -7.17
CA ALA A 288 15.38 17.67 -7.88
C ALA A 288 16.52 18.67 -7.72
N GLY A 289 16.65 19.63 -8.62
CA GLY A 289 17.45 20.82 -8.37
C GLY A 289 16.88 21.68 -7.23
N PRO A 290 17.72 22.43 -6.48
CA PRO A 290 17.33 23.09 -5.23
C PRO A 290 16.09 24.00 -5.31
N VAL A 291 15.91 24.70 -6.43
CA VAL A 291 14.78 25.65 -6.61
C VAL A 291 13.41 24.97 -6.54
N PHE A 292 13.34 23.67 -6.87
CA PHE A 292 12.09 22.91 -6.82
C PHE A 292 11.50 22.82 -5.40
N PHE A 293 12.35 22.79 -4.37
CA PHE A 293 11.91 22.61 -2.98
C PHE A 293 11.23 23.82 -2.36
N THR A 294 11.06 24.90 -3.12
CA THR A 294 10.21 26.04 -2.77
C THR A 294 8.71 25.78 -3.04
N ASP A 295 8.37 24.68 -3.74
CA ASP A 295 6.99 24.28 -4.01
C ASP A 295 6.28 23.81 -2.72
N PRO A 296 5.10 24.34 -2.37
CA PRO A 296 4.41 23.95 -1.13
C PRO A 296 4.12 22.44 -0.98
N ARG A 297 4.06 21.69 -2.09
CA ARG A 297 3.85 20.23 -2.04
C ARG A 297 5.00 19.50 -1.37
N THR A 298 6.23 19.97 -1.55
CA THR A 298 7.43 19.35 -0.93
C THR A 298 7.42 19.54 0.59
N VAL A 299 6.91 20.67 1.07
CA VAL A 299 6.72 20.94 2.51
C VAL A 299 5.79 19.92 3.14
N SER A 300 4.70 19.54 2.46
CA SER A 300 3.79 18.52 2.98
C SER A 300 4.44 17.14 3.05
N SER A 301 5.22 16.75 2.05
CA SER A 301 5.85 15.42 1.98
C SER A 301 7.12 15.28 2.83
N ALA A 302 7.74 16.40 3.21
CA ALA A 302 8.88 16.46 4.12
C ALA A 302 8.48 16.93 5.53
N ALA A 303 7.20 16.88 5.88
CA ALA A 303 6.70 17.41 7.15
C ALA A 303 7.53 16.90 8.35
N GLY A 304 7.99 17.84 9.17
CA GLY A 304 8.90 17.60 10.30
C GLY A 304 10.37 17.88 10.01
N GLU A 305 10.75 18.06 8.75
CA GLU A 305 12.13 18.26 8.29
C GLU A 305 12.20 19.35 7.18
N THR A 306 13.41 19.65 6.69
CA THR A 306 13.62 20.58 5.56
C THR A 306 13.46 19.87 4.20
N PRO A 307 12.55 20.32 3.31
CA PRO A 307 12.46 19.79 1.96
C PRO A 307 13.78 19.94 1.18
N GLY A 308 14.22 18.89 0.50
CA GLY A 308 15.48 18.88 -0.23
C GLY A 308 16.68 18.39 0.61
N GLU A 309 16.54 18.27 1.93
CA GLU A 309 17.62 17.82 2.82
C GLU A 309 17.36 16.42 3.42
N VAL A 310 16.23 15.79 3.07
CA VAL A 310 15.84 14.47 3.56
C VAL A 310 16.15 13.37 2.55
N SER A 311 16.46 12.16 3.01
CA SER A 311 16.89 11.05 2.15
C SER A 311 15.86 10.61 1.10
N TRP A 312 14.57 10.83 1.34
CA TRP A 312 13.50 10.50 0.39
C TRP A 312 13.13 11.64 -0.56
N MET A 313 13.70 12.83 -0.38
CA MET A 313 13.40 14.02 -1.16
C MET A 313 14.61 14.97 -1.14
N GLN A 314 15.54 14.73 -2.07
CA GLN A 314 16.89 15.30 -2.06
C GLN A 314 17.07 16.39 -3.11
N ALA A 315 17.69 17.49 -2.70
CA ALA A 315 18.25 18.48 -3.62
C ALA A 315 19.57 17.99 -4.18
N VAL A 316 19.70 18.03 -5.50
CA VAL A 316 20.88 17.55 -6.22
C VAL A 316 21.43 18.63 -7.16
N THR A 317 22.75 18.68 -7.26
CA THR A 317 23.55 19.56 -8.11
C THR A 317 24.75 18.78 -8.66
N GLU A 318 25.54 19.38 -9.55
CA GLU A 318 26.77 18.79 -10.09
C GLU A 318 27.79 18.41 -9.00
N GLU A 319 27.77 19.10 -7.85
CA GLU A 319 28.67 18.86 -6.72
C GLU A 319 28.16 17.77 -5.75
N THR A 320 26.96 17.23 -5.99
CA THR A 320 26.37 16.22 -5.11
C THR A 320 27.16 14.91 -5.20
N ASP A 321 27.48 14.30 -4.05
CA ASP A 321 27.96 12.92 -4.00
C ASP A 321 26.80 11.98 -4.37
N LEU A 322 26.69 11.67 -5.66
CA LEU A 322 25.60 10.84 -6.19
C LEU A 322 25.63 9.42 -5.62
N ALA A 323 26.81 8.89 -5.27
CA ALA A 323 26.89 7.56 -4.67
C ALA A 323 26.23 7.55 -3.30
N GLN A 324 26.48 8.57 -2.48
CA GLN A 324 25.80 8.75 -1.21
C GLN A 324 24.31 9.07 -1.40
N ALA A 325 23.95 9.98 -2.32
CA ALA A 325 22.57 10.38 -2.53
C ALA A 325 21.66 9.22 -2.97
N VAL A 326 22.13 8.40 -3.92
CA VAL A 326 21.42 7.19 -4.36
C VAL A 326 21.35 6.15 -3.23
N ALA A 327 22.43 5.98 -2.46
CA ALA A 327 22.41 5.06 -1.32
C ALA A 327 21.41 5.49 -0.24
N LEU A 328 21.30 6.79 0.05
CA LEU A 328 20.30 7.36 0.96
C LEU A 328 18.89 7.14 0.43
N ALA A 329 18.64 7.38 -0.85
CA ALA A 329 17.35 7.13 -1.49
C ALA A 329 16.95 5.65 -1.36
N ARG A 330 17.85 4.72 -1.69
CA ARG A 330 17.61 3.26 -1.52
C ARG A 330 17.38 2.89 -0.05
N GLY A 331 18.09 3.54 0.87
CA GLY A 331 17.94 3.35 2.31
C GLY A 331 16.55 3.71 2.86
N THR A 332 15.73 4.42 2.09
CA THR A 332 14.32 4.73 2.45
C THR A 332 13.34 3.63 2.07
N TRP A 333 13.83 2.53 1.48
CA TRP A 333 13.01 1.47 0.88
C TRP A 333 12.26 1.89 -0.40
N ALA A 334 12.60 3.05 -0.97
CA ALA A 334 12.11 3.43 -2.28
C ALA A 334 12.51 2.41 -3.35
N THR A 335 11.54 2.10 -4.22
CA THR A 335 11.69 1.13 -5.32
C THR A 335 12.15 1.78 -6.63
N GLY A 336 12.24 3.11 -6.66
CA GLY A 336 12.77 3.89 -7.77
C GLY A 336 13.22 5.28 -7.33
N ILE A 337 13.91 5.98 -8.22
CA ILE A 337 14.25 7.40 -8.05
C ILE A 337 13.43 8.19 -9.05
N LYS A 338 12.59 9.12 -8.57
CA LYS A 338 11.90 10.08 -9.44
C LYS A 338 12.80 11.29 -9.64
N THR A 339 13.04 11.69 -10.88
CA THR A 339 13.73 12.95 -11.19
C THR A 339 12.75 14.03 -11.63
N TYR A 340 12.78 15.17 -10.92
CA TYR A 340 11.98 16.37 -11.19
C TYR A 340 12.27 17.46 -10.15
N ALA A 341 12.43 18.75 -10.44
CA ALA A 341 12.72 19.47 -11.69
C ALA A 341 14.07 20.19 -11.52
N ALA A 342 14.48 21.10 -12.42
CA ALA A 342 15.72 21.88 -12.28
C ALA A 342 17.00 21.02 -12.37
N ILE A 343 16.99 20.01 -13.25
CA ILE A 343 18.12 19.11 -13.51
C ILE A 343 18.50 19.21 -15.00
N ASP A 344 19.77 19.42 -15.32
CA ASP A 344 20.28 19.41 -16.69
C ASP A 344 20.59 17.99 -17.19
N GLY A 345 20.94 17.85 -18.47
CA GLY A 345 21.16 16.55 -19.10
C GLY A 345 22.36 15.80 -18.53
N GLU A 346 23.44 16.50 -18.14
CA GLU A 346 24.65 15.86 -17.63
C GLU A 346 24.42 15.30 -16.22
N LEU A 347 23.81 16.10 -15.34
CA LEU A 347 23.44 15.65 -14.00
C LEU A 347 22.41 14.52 -14.04
N LEU A 348 21.41 14.59 -14.94
CA LEU A 348 20.44 13.50 -15.10
C LEU A 348 21.12 12.20 -15.55
N ALA A 349 22.04 12.28 -16.51
CA ALA A 349 22.80 11.12 -16.97
C ALA A 349 23.67 10.53 -15.86
N ALA A 350 24.31 11.38 -15.04
CA ALA A 350 25.10 10.95 -13.89
C ALA A 350 24.23 10.26 -12.82
N ILE A 351 23.03 10.80 -12.52
CA ILE A 351 22.05 10.17 -11.63
C ILE A 351 21.63 8.80 -12.18
N ALA A 352 21.30 8.71 -13.47
CA ALA A 352 20.89 7.45 -14.10
C ALA A 352 22.01 6.39 -14.03
N ALA A 353 23.24 6.76 -14.39
CA ALA A 353 24.38 5.85 -14.34
C ALA A 353 24.67 5.34 -12.91
N GLU A 354 24.59 6.21 -11.92
CA GLU A 354 24.83 5.83 -10.51
C GLU A 354 23.68 5.00 -9.93
N ALA A 355 22.44 5.31 -10.29
CA ALA A 355 21.26 4.53 -9.93
C ALA A 355 21.32 3.11 -10.51
N ASP A 356 21.70 2.97 -11.78
CA ASP A 356 21.93 1.68 -12.43
C ASP A 356 23.05 0.89 -11.73
N ARG A 357 24.16 1.55 -11.38
CA ARG A 357 25.26 0.93 -10.62
C ARG A 357 24.81 0.37 -9.28
N GLN A 358 23.80 0.98 -8.65
CA GLN A 358 23.24 0.53 -7.37
C GLN A 358 21.97 -0.32 -7.50
N GLY A 359 21.51 -0.60 -8.73
CA GLY A 359 20.34 -1.45 -8.99
C GLY A 359 19.02 -0.83 -8.54
N ILE A 360 18.82 0.49 -8.71
CA ILE A 360 17.53 1.16 -8.51
C ILE A 360 17.13 1.88 -9.80
N PRO A 361 15.92 1.66 -10.35
CA PRO A 361 15.51 2.31 -11.59
C PRO A 361 15.26 3.81 -11.40
N VAL A 362 15.53 4.59 -12.43
CA VAL A 362 15.12 6.00 -12.51
C VAL A 362 13.83 6.14 -13.30
N TRP A 363 12.87 6.84 -12.72
CA TRP A 363 11.63 7.28 -13.38
C TRP A 363 11.70 8.79 -13.54
N SER A 364 11.52 9.33 -14.73
CA SER A 364 11.70 10.77 -14.97
C SER A 364 10.42 11.43 -15.43
N HIS A 365 10.27 12.74 -15.20
CA HIS A 365 9.40 13.49 -16.11
C HIS A 365 10.07 13.57 -17.48
N THR A 366 9.26 13.56 -18.53
CA THR A 366 9.79 13.74 -19.89
C THR A 366 10.52 15.08 -20.06
N HIS A 367 10.21 16.08 -19.24
CA HIS A 367 10.96 17.32 -19.17
C HIS A 367 11.26 17.69 -17.71
N VAL A 368 12.55 17.68 -17.34
CA VAL A 368 13.00 18.05 -15.98
C VAL A 368 13.74 19.38 -15.94
N GLY A 369 14.05 19.99 -17.10
CA GLY A 369 14.43 21.39 -17.29
C GLY A 369 15.54 21.90 -16.35
N PRO A 370 16.80 22.10 -16.79
CA PRO A 370 17.19 22.33 -18.18
C PRO A 370 17.11 21.14 -19.14
N ALA A 371 17.16 19.89 -18.67
CA ALA A 371 17.09 18.74 -19.58
C ALA A 371 15.74 18.68 -20.32
N ARG A 372 15.77 18.67 -21.64
CA ARG A 372 14.59 18.51 -22.53
C ARG A 372 14.36 17.03 -22.85
N ALA A 373 13.21 16.73 -23.46
CA ALA A 373 12.78 15.36 -23.73
C ALA A 373 13.80 14.50 -24.50
N LEU A 374 14.57 15.09 -25.41
CA LEU A 374 15.65 14.37 -26.11
C LEU A 374 16.77 13.93 -25.17
N GLU A 375 17.20 14.81 -24.26
CA GLU A 375 18.25 14.50 -23.28
C GLU A 375 17.74 13.46 -22.29
N VAL A 376 16.51 13.61 -21.78
CA VAL A 376 15.89 12.63 -20.89
C VAL A 376 15.80 11.25 -21.56
N ALA A 377 15.27 11.16 -22.78
CA ALA A 377 15.19 9.89 -23.50
C ALA A 377 16.57 9.29 -23.80
N GLY A 378 17.58 10.13 -24.03
CA GLY A 378 18.97 9.72 -24.26
C GLY A 378 19.64 9.07 -23.05
N THR A 379 19.16 9.33 -21.83
CA THR A 379 19.71 8.72 -20.60
C THR A 379 19.29 7.27 -20.39
N GLY A 380 18.24 6.80 -21.08
CA GLY A 380 17.74 5.43 -20.92
C GLY A 380 16.99 5.17 -19.61
N VAL A 381 16.45 6.22 -18.96
CA VAL A 381 15.55 6.08 -17.80
C VAL A 381 14.44 5.06 -18.08
N ARG A 382 13.99 4.37 -17.03
CA ARG A 382 13.04 3.27 -17.17
C ARG A 382 11.66 3.71 -17.63
N SER A 383 11.22 4.89 -17.18
CA SER A 383 9.97 5.49 -17.65
C SER A 383 10.04 7.01 -17.72
N MET A 384 9.27 7.57 -18.65
CA MET A 384 9.13 9.01 -18.88
C MET A 384 7.65 9.42 -18.82
N SER A 385 7.32 10.33 -17.90
CA SER A 385 5.92 10.71 -17.65
C SER A 385 5.49 11.98 -18.37
N HIS A 386 4.17 12.06 -18.59
CA HIS A 386 3.43 13.15 -19.21
C HIS A 386 3.78 13.38 -20.67
N VAL A 387 2.95 12.82 -21.56
CA VAL A 387 3.18 12.85 -23.00
C VAL A 387 3.34 14.28 -23.56
N CYS A 388 2.61 15.25 -23.02
CA CYS A 388 2.72 16.66 -23.43
C CYS A 388 4.14 17.24 -23.23
N SER A 389 4.90 16.73 -22.26
CA SER A 389 6.26 17.19 -21.99
C SER A 389 7.25 16.77 -23.07
N VAL A 390 6.90 15.81 -23.95
CA VAL A 390 7.68 15.47 -25.15
C VAL A 390 7.85 16.68 -26.07
N GLY A 391 6.85 17.57 -26.12
CA GLY A 391 6.90 18.81 -26.90
C GLY A 391 8.06 19.74 -26.52
N SER A 392 8.70 19.54 -25.35
CA SER A 392 9.92 20.28 -24.98
C SER A 392 11.05 20.10 -26.00
N ALA A 393 11.12 18.97 -26.71
CA ALA A 393 12.08 18.73 -27.79
C ALA A 393 11.91 19.67 -28.99
N ALA A 394 10.73 20.26 -29.17
CA ALA A 394 10.40 21.16 -30.26
C ALA A 394 10.48 22.65 -29.87
N ILE A 395 10.80 22.98 -28.62
CA ILE A 395 10.96 24.38 -28.19
C ILE A 395 12.24 24.96 -28.83
N PRO A 396 12.18 26.09 -29.57
CA PRO A 396 13.36 26.75 -30.11
C PRO A 396 14.37 27.12 -29.02
N ASP A 397 15.67 26.97 -29.31
CA ASP A 397 16.73 27.12 -28.30
C ASP A 397 16.79 28.54 -27.71
N ASP A 398 16.53 29.57 -28.50
CA ASP A 398 16.49 30.97 -28.04
C ASP A 398 15.32 31.21 -27.07
N VAL A 399 14.15 30.62 -27.36
CA VAL A 399 12.97 30.65 -26.51
C VAL A 399 13.21 29.88 -25.21
N PHE A 400 13.81 28.69 -25.31
CA PHE A 400 14.15 27.87 -24.16
C PHE A 400 15.15 28.59 -23.25
N ARG A 401 16.22 29.14 -23.81
CA ARG A 401 17.24 29.92 -23.10
C ARG A 401 16.64 31.15 -22.42
N ALA A 402 15.75 31.89 -23.10
CA ALA A 402 15.02 32.99 -22.49
C ALA A 402 14.16 32.54 -21.30
N GLY A 403 13.60 31.32 -21.36
CA GLY A 403 12.90 30.69 -20.25
C GLY A 403 13.80 30.41 -19.04
N GLN A 404 14.98 29.84 -19.28
CA GLN A 404 15.97 29.54 -18.23
C GLN A 404 16.51 30.81 -17.56
N GLU A 405 16.76 31.86 -18.34
CA GLU A 405 17.21 33.17 -17.85
C GLU A 405 16.08 33.98 -17.17
N GLY A 406 14.86 33.44 -17.09
CA GLY A 406 13.70 34.11 -16.49
C GLY A 406 13.17 35.30 -17.30
N ARG A 407 13.65 35.50 -18.54
CA ARG A 407 13.16 36.51 -19.48
C ARG A 407 11.82 36.14 -20.10
N ARG A 408 11.47 34.86 -20.11
CA ARG A 408 10.19 34.31 -20.56
C ARG A 408 9.69 33.26 -19.56
N SER A 409 8.37 33.08 -19.49
CA SER A 409 7.77 32.04 -18.67
C SER A 409 6.43 31.57 -19.23
N GLY A 410 6.00 30.38 -18.80
CA GLY A 410 4.68 29.84 -19.13
C GLY A 410 4.69 28.87 -20.30
N PHE A 411 3.52 28.69 -20.91
CA PHE A 411 3.34 27.79 -22.06
C PHE A 411 3.75 28.51 -23.36
N VAL A 412 4.42 27.78 -24.25
CA VAL A 412 4.85 28.27 -25.57
C VAL A 412 4.31 27.36 -26.65
N ASP A 413 3.76 27.94 -27.71
CA ASP A 413 3.36 27.18 -28.89
C ASP A 413 4.59 26.52 -29.52
N VAL A 414 4.43 25.24 -29.86
CA VAL A 414 5.45 24.42 -30.51
C VAL A 414 4.81 23.59 -31.60
N ASP A 415 5.58 23.30 -32.64
CA ASP A 415 5.17 22.29 -33.62
C ASP A 415 5.37 20.90 -33.02
N LEU A 416 4.28 20.28 -32.58
CA LEU A 416 4.32 18.95 -32.00
C LEU A 416 4.64 17.87 -33.04
N ASN A 417 4.52 18.16 -34.35
CA ASN A 417 4.94 17.26 -35.44
C ASN A 417 6.41 17.44 -35.83
N HIS A 418 7.17 18.26 -35.10
CA HIS A 418 8.58 18.48 -35.37
C HIS A 418 9.39 17.17 -35.27
N PRO A 419 10.38 16.91 -36.16
CA PRO A 419 11.18 15.66 -36.17
C PRO A 419 11.94 15.36 -34.86
N ALA A 420 12.18 16.38 -34.04
CA ALA A 420 12.76 16.22 -32.71
C ALA A 420 11.86 15.37 -31.80
N VAL A 421 10.53 15.49 -31.93
CA VAL A 421 9.56 14.65 -31.19
C VAL A 421 9.68 13.19 -31.61
N ASP A 422 9.79 12.90 -32.90
CA ASP A 422 10.00 11.52 -33.37
C ASP A 422 11.33 10.93 -32.89
N SER A 423 12.36 11.78 -32.80
CA SER A 423 13.66 11.39 -32.25
C SER A 423 13.59 11.02 -30.77
N VAL A 424 12.71 11.66 -29.98
CA VAL A 424 12.42 11.23 -28.60
C VAL A 424 11.83 9.82 -28.60
N PHE A 425 10.81 9.56 -29.41
CA PHE A 425 10.18 8.23 -29.47
C PHE A 425 11.14 7.14 -29.95
N ALA A 426 12.01 7.46 -30.93
CA ALA A 426 13.04 6.54 -31.39
C ALA A 426 14.03 6.17 -30.27
N LEU A 427 14.45 7.14 -29.46
CA LEU A 427 15.31 6.89 -28.29
C LEU A 427 14.59 6.06 -27.23
N MET A 428 13.35 6.42 -26.90
CA MET A 428 12.55 5.66 -25.92
C MET A 428 12.41 4.19 -26.34
N ARG A 429 12.06 3.93 -27.60
CA ARG A 429 11.97 2.57 -28.15
C ARG A 429 13.33 1.86 -28.09
N ARG A 430 14.43 2.53 -28.46
CA ARG A 430 15.77 1.95 -28.44
C ARG A 430 16.20 1.52 -27.04
N HIS A 431 15.85 2.30 -26.02
CA HIS A 431 16.21 2.02 -24.63
C HIS A 431 15.17 1.18 -23.88
N GLY A 432 14.02 0.89 -24.49
CA GLY A 432 12.92 0.23 -23.80
C GLY A 432 12.29 1.12 -22.71
N THR A 433 12.43 2.44 -22.81
CA THR A 433 11.82 3.40 -21.90
C THR A 433 10.31 3.40 -22.10
N VAL A 434 9.57 3.20 -21.01
CA VAL A 434 8.10 3.19 -21.01
C VAL A 434 7.56 4.62 -20.93
N LEU A 435 6.54 4.93 -21.74
CA LEU A 435 5.78 6.17 -21.66
C LEU A 435 4.54 5.98 -20.78
N ASP A 436 4.50 6.59 -19.60
CA ASP A 436 3.25 6.78 -18.85
C ASP A 436 2.59 8.10 -19.29
N ALA A 437 1.66 7.99 -20.25
CA ALA A 437 1.15 9.12 -21.02
C ALA A 437 0.36 10.14 -20.18
N THR A 438 -0.42 9.68 -19.21
CA THR A 438 -1.23 10.49 -18.29
C THR A 438 -2.19 11.45 -19.01
N ILE A 439 -2.86 10.96 -20.07
CA ILE A 439 -3.79 11.75 -20.89
C ILE A 439 -4.88 12.38 -20.02
N ARG A 440 -5.40 11.62 -19.04
CA ARG A 440 -6.42 12.06 -18.09
C ARG A 440 -6.07 13.38 -17.41
N VAL A 441 -4.81 13.59 -17.02
CA VAL A 441 -4.38 14.84 -16.35
C VAL A 441 -4.59 16.04 -17.25
N VAL A 442 -4.26 15.90 -18.53
CA VAL A 442 -4.40 16.97 -19.52
C VAL A 442 -5.88 17.35 -19.66
N VAL A 443 -6.75 16.35 -19.71
CA VAL A 443 -8.21 16.53 -19.75
C VAL A 443 -8.71 17.26 -18.49
N GLU A 444 -8.32 16.80 -17.31
CA GLU A 444 -8.78 17.37 -16.04
C GLU A 444 -8.29 18.81 -15.85
N VAL A 445 -7.03 19.09 -16.19
CA VAL A 445 -6.46 20.45 -16.16
C VAL A 445 -7.15 21.35 -17.18
N GLY A 446 -7.44 20.86 -18.39
CA GLY A 446 -8.20 21.58 -19.42
C GLY A 446 -9.59 21.98 -18.92
N LEU A 447 -10.34 21.04 -18.35
CA LEU A 447 -11.68 21.29 -17.78
C LEU A 447 -11.64 22.32 -16.64
N ARG A 448 -10.65 22.23 -15.75
CA ARG A 448 -10.48 23.21 -14.66
C ARG A 448 -10.16 24.60 -15.17
N ARG A 449 -9.38 24.73 -16.24
CA ARG A 449 -9.09 26.03 -16.89
C ARG A 449 -10.35 26.64 -17.50
N MET A 450 -11.18 25.83 -18.19
CA MET A 450 -12.45 26.30 -18.75
C MET A 450 -13.42 26.77 -17.66
N ALA A 451 -13.59 25.98 -16.59
CA ALA A 451 -14.44 26.37 -15.45
C ALA A 451 -13.94 27.65 -14.74
N ALA A 452 -12.63 27.86 -14.67
CA ALA A 452 -12.04 29.09 -14.13
C ALA A 452 -12.29 30.31 -15.04
N ILE A 453 -12.36 30.12 -16.37
CA ILE A 453 -12.70 31.19 -17.32
C ILE A 453 -14.20 31.55 -17.21
N ASP A 454 -15.07 30.56 -17.08
CA ASP A 454 -16.52 30.78 -16.94
C ASP A 454 -16.89 31.50 -15.64
N THR A 455 -16.17 31.25 -14.55
CA THR A 455 -16.36 31.94 -13.26
C THR A 455 -15.83 33.37 -13.25
N VAL A 456 -14.86 33.72 -14.11
CA VAL A 456 -14.39 35.10 -14.31
C VAL A 456 -15.39 35.92 -15.15
N ASN A 457 -16.15 35.27 -16.03
CA ASN A 457 -17.14 35.91 -16.90
C ASN A 457 -18.58 35.91 -16.32
N ALA A 458 -18.82 35.27 -15.18
CA ALA A 458 -20.09 35.34 -14.46
C ALA A 458 -20.20 36.66 -13.66
N PRO A 459 -21.32 37.40 -13.71
CA PRO A 459 -21.52 38.57 -12.86
C PRO A 459 -21.63 38.12 -11.39
N ARG A 460 -20.74 38.62 -10.53
CA ARG A 460 -20.72 38.27 -9.10
C ARG A 460 -21.98 38.81 -8.39
N PRO A 461 -22.77 37.97 -7.70
CA PRO A 461 -23.78 38.43 -6.76
C PRO A 461 -23.13 38.69 -5.39
N GLY A 462 -23.26 39.92 -4.88
CA GLY A 462 -23.15 40.23 -3.45
C GLY A 462 -21.74 40.22 -2.83
N GLU A 463 -20.90 41.19 -3.17
CA GLU A 463 -19.76 41.58 -2.31
C GLU A 463 -20.21 42.68 -1.33
N ALA A 464 -20.72 42.28 -0.17
CA ALA A 464 -20.75 43.10 1.03
C ALA A 464 -20.75 42.20 2.28
N ALA A 465 -19.87 42.53 3.22
CA ALA A 465 -19.72 41.97 4.58
C ALA A 465 -19.03 40.60 4.70
N ASP A 466 -17.71 40.61 4.89
CA ASP A 466 -17.09 40.25 6.18
C ASP A 466 -15.56 40.22 6.06
N ARG A 467 -14.94 41.33 6.46
CA ARG A 467 -13.51 41.37 6.82
C ARG A 467 -13.32 42.27 8.03
N ALA A 468 -13.59 41.73 9.21
CA ALA A 468 -13.11 42.26 10.46
C ALA A 468 -12.78 41.08 11.38
N GLY A 469 -11.49 40.87 11.70
CA GLY A 469 -11.09 39.95 12.77
C GLY A 469 -10.01 38.91 12.46
N ALA A 470 -8.91 39.29 11.79
CA ALA A 470 -7.65 38.53 11.90
C ALA A 470 -6.48 39.51 11.80
N GLY A 471 -5.71 39.64 12.89
CA GLY A 471 -4.49 40.44 12.92
C GLY A 471 -3.44 39.90 11.96
N PRO A 472 -2.47 40.72 11.52
CA PRO A 472 -1.47 40.28 10.56
C PRO A 472 -0.50 39.33 11.27
N GLY A 473 -0.65 38.02 11.03
CA GLY A 473 0.45 37.09 11.21
C GLY A 473 1.65 37.52 10.34
N PRO A 474 2.87 37.05 10.64
CA PRO A 474 4.04 37.36 9.84
C PRO A 474 3.72 37.06 8.37
N ARG A 475 3.83 38.09 7.51
CA ARG A 475 3.67 37.90 6.08
C ARG A 475 4.73 36.87 5.65
N PRO A 476 4.33 35.75 5.01
CA PRO A 476 5.31 34.88 4.39
C PRO A 476 6.18 35.73 3.45
N PRO A 477 7.48 35.40 3.30
CA PRO A 477 8.33 36.11 2.37
C PRO A 477 7.66 36.15 0.99
N PRO A 478 7.82 37.24 0.22
CA PRO A 478 7.23 37.33 -1.10
C PRO A 478 7.74 36.16 -1.94
N ILE A 479 6.86 35.19 -2.21
CA ILE A 479 7.10 34.13 -3.17
C ILE A 479 7.34 34.82 -4.50
N ASP A 480 8.53 34.67 -5.09
CA ASP A 480 8.74 35.05 -6.49
C ASP A 480 7.84 34.15 -7.35
N ARG A 481 6.62 34.62 -7.62
CA ARG A 481 5.58 33.88 -8.35
C ARG A 481 5.87 33.76 -9.84
N ARG A 482 6.99 34.28 -10.34
CA ARG A 482 7.41 34.02 -11.70
C ARG A 482 7.92 32.59 -11.75
N ARG A 483 7.06 31.63 -12.11
CA ARG A 483 7.52 30.30 -12.56
C ARG A 483 8.57 30.55 -13.65
N ARG A 484 9.84 30.38 -13.33
CA ARG A 484 10.92 30.41 -14.32
C ARG A 484 10.77 29.19 -15.24
N GLY A 485 11.21 29.32 -16.48
CA GLY A 485 11.11 28.27 -17.48
C GLY A 485 9.88 28.34 -18.38
N VAL A 486 10.02 27.75 -19.56
CA VAL A 486 8.98 27.59 -20.57
C VAL A 486 8.58 26.13 -20.70
N ARG A 487 7.32 25.86 -21.03
CA ARG A 487 6.79 24.52 -21.29
C ARG A 487 6.08 24.52 -22.63
N ALA A 488 6.15 23.41 -23.37
CA ALA A 488 5.39 23.25 -24.60
C ALA A 488 3.88 23.35 -24.28
N GLY A 489 3.17 24.16 -25.06
CA GLY A 489 1.71 24.13 -25.12
C GLY A 489 1.25 22.75 -25.60
N CYS A 490 0.22 22.23 -24.95
CA CYS A 490 -0.34 20.92 -25.27
C CYS A 490 -1.74 20.85 -24.66
N GLU A 491 -2.73 20.67 -25.51
CA GLU A 491 -4.12 20.45 -25.13
C GLU A 491 -4.46 18.96 -25.23
N THR A 492 -5.69 18.59 -24.86
CA THR A 492 -6.14 17.18 -24.88
C THR A 492 -5.93 16.50 -26.23
N ALA A 493 -6.29 17.16 -27.33
CA ALA A 493 -6.13 16.61 -28.68
C ALA A 493 -4.66 16.33 -29.03
N ASP A 494 -3.76 17.20 -28.56
CA ASP A 494 -2.32 17.04 -28.75
C ASP A 494 -1.77 15.86 -27.96
N ALA A 495 -2.20 15.71 -26.70
CA ALA A 495 -1.82 14.58 -25.86
C ALA A 495 -2.23 13.24 -26.48
N ILE A 496 -3.46 13.15 -27.01
CA ILE A 496 -3.96 11.99 -27.75
C ILE A 496 -3.10 11.72 -29.00
N ALA A 497 -2.84 12.75 -29.82
CA ALA A 497 -2.08 12.61 -31.06
C ALA A 497 -0.62 12.20 -30.81
N LEU A 498 0.04 12.78 -29.79
CA LEU A 498 1.39 12.39 -29.38
C LEU A 498 1.43 10.96 -28.84
N THR A 499 0.42 10.55 -28.06
CA THR A 499 0.36 9.18 -27.53
C THR A 499 0.19 8.17 -28.66
N ARG A 500 -0.68 8.47 -29.64
CA ARG A 500 -0.84 7.67 -30.87
C ARG A 500 0.49 7.50 -31.59
N ARG A 501 1.20 8.61 -31.83
CA ARG A 501 2.51 8.59 -32.52
C ARG A 501 3.55 7.80 -31.75
N ALA A 502 3.60 7.92 -30.42
CA ALA A 502 4.51 7.12 -29.59
C ALA A 502 4.22 5.62 -29.73
N TRP A 503 2.94 5.23 -29.62
CA TRP A 503 2.51 3.84 -29.77
C TRP A 503 2.80 3.29 -31.17
N GLU A 504 2.45 4.02 -32.23
CA GLU A 504 2.74 3.63 -33.63
C GLU A 504 4.24 3.54 -33.92
N ALA A 505 5.07 4.35 -33.24
CA ALA A 505 6.52 4.27 -33.33
C ALA A 505 7.10 3.02 -32.61
N GLY A 506 6.28 2.30 -31.85
CA GLY A 506 6.65 1.11 -31.08
C GLY A 506 7.18 1.42 -29.68
N VAL A 507 6.87 2.60 -29.12
CA VAL A 507 7.14 2.90 -27.71
C VAL A 507 6.15 2.13 -26.84
N MET A 508 6.63 1.51 -25.76
CA MET A 508 5.75 0.91 -24.78
C MET A 508 4.98 2.03 -24.05
N VAL A 509 3.66 2.05 -24.21
CA VAL A 509 2.76 2.95 -23.47
C VAL A 509 2.21 2.20 -22.26
N ALA A 510 2.23 2.82 -21.08
CA ALA A 510 1.61 2.32 -19.85
C ALA A 510 0.52 3.25 -19.36
N THR A 511 -0.45 2.70 -18.63
CA THR A 511 -1.54 3.47 -18.03
C THR A 511 -1.12 4.09 -16.71
N GLY A 512 -1.16 5.43 -16.65
CA GLY A 512 -0.90 6.22 -15.45
C GLY A 512 -1.88 7.38 -15.35
N THR A 513 -2.29 7.76 -14.14
CA THR A 513 -3.32 8.81 -13.95
C THR A 513 -2.83 10.12 -13.36
N ASP A 514 -1.66 10.11 -12.71
CA ASP A 514 -1.01 11.25 -12.03
C ASP A 514 -2.00 12.05 -11.15
N GLY A 515 -2.96 11.35 -10.53
CA GLY A 515 -4.05 12.02 -9.85
C GLY A 515 -4.97 11.14 -9.02
N MET A 516 -5.88 11.81 -8.32
CA MET A 516 -6.85 11.18 -7.45
C MET A 516 -8.20 11.06 -8.13
N THR A 517 -8.72 9.84 -8.12
CA THR A 517 -10.09 9.56 -8.52
C THR A 517 -11.08 10.30 -7.59
N PRO A 518 -12.13 10.94 -8.12
CA PRO A 518 -13.13 11.63 -7.29
C PRO A 518 -13.66 10.73 -6.16
N PRO A 519 -13.89 11.24 -4.94
CA PRO A 519 -14.30 10.40 -3.82
C PRO A 519 -15.61 9.64 -4.04
N THR A 520 -16.48 10.16 -4.90
CA THR A 520 -17.80 9.60 -5.24
C THR A 520 -17.75 8.61 -6.40
N SER A 521 -16.60 8.41 -7.06
CA SER A 521 -16.50 7.48 -8.18
C SER A 521 -16.32 6.05 -7.67
N ASP A 522 -17.18 5.15 -8.15
CA ASP A 522 -17.16 3.71 -7.84
C ASP A 522 -15.91 3.00 -8.34
N PHE A 523 -15.34 3.48 -9.43
CA PHE A 523 -14.15 2.90 -10.08
C PHE A 523 -12.98 3.88 -10.08
N PRO A 524 -11.73 3.37 -10.08
CA PRO A 524 -10.53 4.18 -10.20
C PRO A 524 -10.44 4.99 -11.49
N ALA A 525 -9.65 6.04 -11.41
CA ALA A 525 -9.30 6.94 -12.49
C ALA A 525 -8.61 6.24 -13.69
N LEU A 526 -7.98 5.10 -13.43
CA LEU A 526 -7.26 4.32 -14.43
C LEU A 526 -8.17 3.90 -15.58
N PHE A 527 -9.45 3.66 -15.31
CA PHE A 527 -10.44 3.27 -16.31
C PHE A 527 -10.69 4.38 -17.34
N ASP A 528 -10.58 5.65 -16.92
CA ASP A 528 -10.70 6.77 -17.86
C ASP A 528 -9.46 6.88 -18.74
N GLU A 529 -8.26 6.59 -18.20
CA GLU A 529 -7.02 6.53 -19.00
C GLU A 529 -7.08 5.40 -20.03
N ILE A 530 -7.52 4.20 -19.63
CA ILE A 530 -7.75 3.05 -20.53
C ILE A 530 -8.74 3.44 -21.63
N ARG A 531 -9.85 4.09 -21.28
CA ARG A 531 -10.84 4.56 -22.24
C ARG A 531 -10.22 5.53 -23.25
N HIS A 532 -9.39 6.48 -22.80
CA HIS A 532 -8.68 7.39 -23.70
C HIS A 532 -7.71 6.64 -24.65
N LEU A 533 -6.98 5.63 -24.16
CA LEU A 533 -6.11 4.82 -25.01
C LEU A 533 -6.89 4.06 -26.10
N HIS A 534 -8.08 3.55 -25.78
CA HIS A 534 -8.91 2.86 -26.76
C HIS A 534 -9.65 3.82 -27.69
N ASP A 535 -10.55 4.64 -27.14
CA ASP A 535 -11.52 5.42 -27.92
C ASP A 535 -10.85 6.59 -28.66
N ASP A 536 -9.92 7.26 -27.98
CA ASP A 536 -9.37 8.53 -28.46
C ASP A 536 -8.04 8.34 -29.18
N VAL A 537 -7.15 7.50 -28.66
CA VAL A 537 -5.87 7.15 -29.30
C VAL A 537 -6.06 6.11 -30.40
N GLY A 538 -7.05 5.20 -30.27
CA GLY A 538 -7.35 4.17 -31.27
C GLY A 538 -6.55 2.88 -31.09
N MET A 539 -6.00 2.63 -29.90
CA MET A 539 -5.32 1.37 -29.60
C MET A 539 -6.34 0.22 -29.52
N PRO A 540 -6.10 -0.93 -30.18
CA PRO A 540 -6.92 -2.12 -29.97
C PRO A 540 -6.93 -2.53 -28.49
N MET A 541 -8.05 -3.06 -27.99
CA MET A 541 -8.16 -3.44 -26.57
C MET A 541 -7.08 -4.42 -26.11
N LEU A 542 -6.58 -5.29 -27.00
CA LEU A 542 -5.46 -6.18 -26.68
C LEU A 542 -4.18 -5.41 -26.31
N ASP A 543 -3.88 -4.34 -27.04
CA ASP A 543 -2.74 -3.46 -26.77
C ASP A 543 -2.98 -2.58 -25.54
N VAL A 544 -4.22 -2.14 -25.33
CA VAL A 544 -4.61 -1.38 -24.12
C VAL A 544 -4.47 -2.24 -22.87
N LEU A 545 -4.89 -3.51 -22.91
CA LEU A 545 -4.72 -4.44 -21.80
C LEU A 545 -3.24 -4.69 -21.51
N LYS A 546 -2.41 -4.80 -22.55
CA LYS A 546 -0.94 -4.91 -22.41
C LYS A 546 -0.32 -3.65 -21.82
N ALA A 547 -0.81 -2.47 -22.22
CA ALA A 547 -0.44 -1.19 -21.63
C ALA A 547 -0.81 -1.10 -20.14
N ALA A 548 -1.98 -1.63 -19.79
CA ALA A 548 -2.53 -1.63 -18.44
C ALA A 548 -1.98 -2.75 -17.53
N SER A 549 -1.11 -3.62 -18.05
CA SER A 549 -0.54 -4.75 -17.29
C SER A 549 0.96 -4.87 -17.54
N HIS A 550 1.38 -5.60 -18.58
CA HIS A 550 2.77 -5.90 -18.89
C HIS A 550 3.65 -4.65 -19.04
N HIS A 551 3.22 -3.61 -19.77
CA HIS A 551 4.05 -2.40 -19.90
C HIS A 551 4.19 -1.65 -18.57
N GLY A 552 3.17 -1.66 -17.71
CA GLY A 552 3.26 -1.14 -16.35
C GLY A 552 4.26 -1.94 -15.50
N ALA A 553 4.26 -3.27 -15.62
CA ALA A 553 5.24 -4.14 -14.98
C ALA A 553 6.68 -3.82 -15.47
N VAL A 554 6.85 -3.63 -16.78
CA VAL A 554 8.13 -3.18 -17.36
C VAL A 554 8.54 -1.84 -16.78
N ALA A 555 7.66 -0.85 -16.67
CA ALA A 555 7.99 0.46 -16.09
C ALA A 555 8.51 0.38 -14.65
N LEU A 556 8.09 -0.64 -13.90
CA LEU A 556 8.49 -0.94 -12.53
C LEU A 556 9.74 -1.84 -12.43
N GLY A 557 10.14 -2.53 -13.50
CA GLY A 557 11.19 -3.55 -13.46
C GLY A 557 10.73 -4.88 -12.87
N LEU A 558 9.43 -5.21 -13.05
CA LEU A 558 8.77 -6.38 -12.47
C LEU A 558 8.18 -7.31 -13.54
N GLU A 559 8.57 -7.15 -14.80
CA GLU A 559 8.04 -7.93 -15.93
C GLU A 559 8.22 -9.43 -15.78
N ASP A 560 9.20 -9.89 -15.00
CA ASP A 560 9.44 -11.30 -14.70
C ASP A 560 8.53 -11.84 -13.60
N SER A 561 7.88 -10.97 -12.83
CA SER A 561 7.08 -11.34 -11.65
C SER A 561 5.58 -11.09 -11.82
N ILE A 562 5.17 -10.09 -12.60
CA ILE A 562 3.77 -9.69 -12.78
C ILE A 562 3.47 -9.26 -14.24
N GLY A 563 2.23 -8.86 -14.50
CA GLY A 563 1.82 -8.20 -15.76
C GLY A 563 1.41 -9.16 -16.88
N THR A 564 1.54 -10.47 -16.69
CA THR A 564 1.01 -11.51 -17.56
C THR A 564 0.53 -12.72 -16.74
N ILE A 565 -0.39 -13.52 -17.30
CA ILE A 565 -0.84 -14.78 -16.68
C ILE A 565 0.06 -15.91 -17.18
N GLU A 566 1.18 -16.12 -16.50
CA GLU A 566 2.18 -17.14 -16.86
C GLU A 566 2.64 -17.94 -15.63
N PRO A 567 2.95 -19.24 -15.78
CA PRO A 567 3.50 -20.03 -14.68
C PRO A 567 4.75 -19.40 -14.05
N GLY A 568 4.83 -19.43 -12.72
CA GLY A 568 5.93 -18.85 -11.94
C GLY A 568 5.75 -17.39 -11.55
N LYS A 569 4.86 -16.65 -12.23
CA LYS A 569 4.53 -15.26 -11.85
C LYS A 569 3.57 -15.20 -10.67
N HIS A 570 3.45 -14.04 -10.04
CA HIS A 570 2.45 -13.82 -9.00
C HIS A 570 1.04 -14.08 -9.56
N ALA A 571 0.18 -14.66 -8.72
CA ALA A 571 -1.24 -14.82 -9.01
C ALA A 571 -1.97 -13.48 -8.81
N ASP A 572 -1.70 -12.56 -9.73
CA ASP A 572 -2.36 -11.26 -9.88
C ASP A 572 -3.26 -11.33 -11.12
N ILE A 573 -4.56 -11.58 -10.91
CA ILE A 573 -5.52 -11.93 -11.97
C ILE A 573 -6.82 -11.18 -11.74
N VAL A 574 -7.44 -10.65 -12.80
CA VAL A 574 -8.78 -10.06 -12.75
C VAL A 574 -9.72 -10.93 -13.57
N PHE A 575 -10.87 -11.28 -12.98
CA PHE A 575 -11.95 -11.98 -13.65
C PHE A 575 -13.10 -11.01 -13.94
N LEU A 576 -13.54 -11.00 -15.19
CA LEU A 576 -14.57 -10.13 -15.74
C LEU A 576 -15.77 -10.96 -16.22
N ARG A 577 -16.97 -10.38 -16.14
CA ARG A 577 -18.21 -11.01 -16.65
C ARG A 577 -18.45 -10.74 -18.13
N GLU A 578 -17.85 -9.69 -18.67
CA GLU A 578 -17.93 -9.30 -20.07
C GLU A 578 -16.56 -9.46 -20.75
N ASP A 579 -16.58 -9.67 -22.07
CA ASP A 579 -15.36 -9.82 -22.87
C ASP A 579 -14.57 -8.49 -22.91
N PRO A 580 -13.38 -8.39 -22.31
CA PRO A 580 -12.61 -7.15 -22.27
C PRO A 580 -12.13 -6.67 -23.64
N LEU A 581 -12.22 -7.50 -24.68
CA LEU A 581 -11.78 -7.14 -26.03
C LEU A 581 -12.84 -6.31 -26.79
N VAL A 582 -14.08 -6.22 -26.29
CA VAL A 582 -15.15 -5.44 -26.94
C VAL A 582 -15.03 -3.94 -26.70
N GLY A 583 -14.38 -3.53 -25.61
CA GLY A 583 -14.15 -2.12 -25.29
C GLY A 583 -13.75 -1.85 -23.84
N PRO A 584 -13.46 -0.59 -23.49
CA PRO A 584 -13.00 -0.22 -22.15
C PRO A 584 -14.09 -0.39 -21.08
N GLU A 585 -15.37 -0.19 -21.42
CA GLU A 585 -16.46 -0.28 -20.44
C GLU A 585 -16.67 -1.69 -19.89
N SER A 586 -16.37 -2.74 -20.67
CA SER A 586 -16.46 -4.12 -20.18
C SER A 586 -15.50 -4.40 -19.01
N LEU A 587 -14.44 -3.60 -18.82
CA LEU A 587 -13.58 -3.73 -17.64
C LEU A 587 -14.33 -3.43 -16.34
N ARG A 588 -15.43 -2.67 -16.37
CA ARG A 588 -16.24 -2.40 -15.17
C ARG A 588 -17.04 -3.64 -14.71
N SER A 589 -17.04 -4.71 -15.49
CA SER A 589 -17.66 -5.99 -15.15
C SER A 589 -16.80 -6.89 -14.24
N VAL A 590 -15.81 -6.33 -13.54
CA VAL A 590 -14.99 -7.06 -12.55
C VAL A 590 -15.88 -7.81 -11.58
N GLU A 591 -15.71 -9.12 -11.52
CA GLU A 591 -16.34 -10.01 -10.54
C GLU A 591 -15.38 -10.26 -9.37
N LEU A 592 -14.13 -10.59 -9.70
CA LEU A 592 -13.12 -11.03 -8.75
C LEU A 592 -11.75 -10.47 -9.14
N THR A 593 -11.04 -9.92 -8.17
CA THR A 593 -9.61 -9.62 -8.27
C THR A 593 -8.84 -10.58 -7.38
N VAL A 594 -7.85 -11.28 -7.93
CA VAL A 594 -6.91 -12.10 -7.18
C VAL A 594 -5.61 -11.32 -7.10
N LYS A 595 -5.11 -11.05 -5.89
CA LYS A 595 -3.79 -10.43 -5.67
C LYS A 595 -2.93 -11.37 -4.85
N ARG A 596 -1.77 -11.77 -5.39
CA ARG A 596 -0.85 -12.75 -4.78
C ARG A 596 -1.62 -13.98 -4.26
N GLY A 597 -2.50 -14.52 -5.10
CA GLY A 597 -3.34 -15.69 -4.82
C GLY A 597 -4.49 -15.46 -3.83
N THR A 598 -4.69 -14.25 -3.33
CA THR A 598 -5.77 -13.91 -2.39
C THR A 598 -6.97 -13.33 -3.15
N PRO A 599 -8.19 -13.87 -2.98
CA PRO A 599 -9.37 -13.39 -3.70
C PRO A 599 -10.02 -12.18 -3.03
N TYR A 600 -10.42 -11.19 -3.83
CA TYR A 600 -11.13 -9.97 -3.46
C TYR A 600 -12.32 -9.76 -4.42
N TYR A 601 -13.54 -10.05 -3.96
CA TYR A 601 -14.73 -9.94 -4.81
C TYR A 601 -15.19 -8.48 -4.93
N ARG A 602 -15.52 -8.04 -6.15
CA ARG A 602 -15.93 -6.66 -6.42
C ARG A 602 -17.10 -6.20 -5.54
N ARG A 603 -18.03 -7.12 -5.26
CA ARG A 603 -19.23 -6.89 -4.44
C ARG A 603 -18.95 -6.52 -2.97
N ASP A 604 -17.74 -6.81 -2.49
CA ASP A 604 -17.36 -6.56 -1.09
C ASP A 604 -16.81 -5.12 -0.91
N PHE A 605 -16.56 -4.40 -2.00
CA PHE A 605 -16.19 -2.99 -1.93
C PHE A 605 -17.37 -2.12 -1.49
N VAL A 606 -17.10 -1.22 -0.55
CA VAL A 606 -18.09 -0.25 -0.06
C VAL A 606 -17.60 1.17 -0.34
N LEU A 607 -18.34 1.90 -1.19
CA LEU A 607 -18.10 3.32 -1.42
C LEU A 607 -18.45 4.12 -0.16
N GLY A 608 -17.52 4.96 0.33
CA GLY A 608 -17.85 6.03 1.29
C GLY A 608 -17.50 5.82 2.77
N ALA A 609 -16.50 5.01 3.13
CA ALA A 609 -16.02 4.95 4.52
C ALA A 609 -14.56 5.41 4.71
N PRO A 610 -14.20 6.68 4.49
CA PRO A 610 -13.06 7.23 5.22
C PRO A 610 -13.47 7.30 6.70
N ARG A 611 -12.88 6.46 7.56
CA ARG A 611 -12.91 6.74 9.01
C ARG A 611 -12.39 8.17 9.18
N ALA A 612 -13.25 9.07 9.64
CA ALA A 612 -12.91 10.46 9.85
C ALA A 612 -11.75 10.54 10.85
N GLY A 613 -10.53 10.73 10.35
CA GLY A 613 -9.45 11.32 11.13
C GLY A 613 -9.81 12.78 11.43
N PRO A 614 -9.36 13.34 12.56
CA PRO A 614 -9.69 14.71 12.91
C PRO A 614 -9.17 15.66 11.80
N PRO A 615 -9.90 16.75 11.51
CA PRO A 615 -9.47 17.72 10.52
C PRO A 615 -8.12 18.32 10.94
N GLY A 616 -7.12 18.19 10.07
CA GLY A 616 -5.83 18.87 10.23
C GLY A 616 -6.05 20.38 10.30
N ARG A 617 -5.40 21.01 11.28
CA ARG A 617 -5.23 22.47 11.37
C ARG A 617 -4.07 22.92 10.51
#